data_AF-A0A3B0P9T1-F1
#
_entry.id   AF-A0A3B0P9T1-F1
#
_cell.length_a   1.000
_cell.length_b   1.000
_cell.length_c   1.000
_cell.angle_alpha   90.00
_cell.angle_beta   90.00
_cell.angle_gamma   90.00
#
_symmetry.space_group_name_H-M   'P 1'
#
loop_
_entity.id
_entity.type
_entity.pdbx_description
1 polymer ?
#
loop_
_entity_poly.entity_id
_entity_poly.type
_entity_poly.pdbx_seq_one_letter_code
_entity_poly.pdbx_strand_id
1 'polypeptide(L)'
;MAVHVPISKAAVREAQELMLASKNILGPKDGEPIINPSQDIILGLYYLTIEKANQKNEGKFYPSFNEMMLAYENKYINLATRVVLPVSALKKISILQKTDAPYIYSTVGKFILNNAFPRDFDFVFGKRVTEKLTSTNEHGEEVVSLKTKIDTSEHDIKRYVFNYGDNFTAKIKEADVNLPLNKKEIAKIVRNIYEKYVPIVNIEDISQVINKIDKTQLDKLHELCSELKDFNGNKLEDNRIHLELLVRLIKEEFLKIQDQYFAKDEESIFNHQYW
;
A
#
# COMPACT_ATOMS: atom_id res chain seq x y z
N MET A 1 -27.29 16.81 -0.38
CA MET A 1 -26.33 17.67 -1.12
C MET A 1 -26.99 18.08 -2.43
N ALA A 2 -26.78 19.31 -2.89
CA ALA A 2 -27.25 19.72 -4.21
C ALA A 2 -26.48 18.95 -5.30
N VAL A 3 -27.16 18.64 -6.40
CA VAL A 3 -26.58 17.93 -7.54
C VAL A 3 -26.67 18.85 -8.75
N HIS A 4 -25.53 19.09 -9.40
CA HIS A 4 -25.43 19.94 -10.58
C HIS A 4 -24.94 19.10 -11.76
N VAL A 5 -25.49 19.37 -12.95
CA VAL A 5 -25.13 18.66 -14.19
C VAL A 5 -24.36 19.61 -15.10
N PRO A 6 -23.07 19.34 -15.41
CA PRO A 6 -22.32 20.15 -16.37
C PRO A 6 -22.85 19.88 -17.79
N ILE A 7 -23.20 20.95 -18.51
CA ILE A 7 -23.85 20.85 -19.84
C ILE A 7 -22.84 21.02 -20.97
N SER A 8 -21.90 21.97 -20.85
CA SER A 8 -20.94 22.25 -21.92
C SER A 8 -19.83 21.19 -21.96
N LYS A 9 -19.31 20.89 -23.15
CA LYS A 9 -18.18 19.95 -23.30
C LYS A 9 -16.97 20.36 -22.46
N ALA A 10 -16.71 21.67 -22.35
CA ALA A 10 -15.65 22.22 -21.51
C ALA A 10 -15.90 21.94 -20.02
N ALA A 11 -17.12 22.16 -19.52
CA ALA A 11 -17.46 21.90 -18.12
C ALA A 11 -17.44 20.40 -17.79
N VAL A 12 -17.85 19.53 -18.73
CA VAL A 12 -17.74 18.07 -18.54
C VAL A 12 -16.28 17.66 -18.43
N ARG A 13 -15.42 18.19 -19.30
CA ARG A 13 -13.97 17.92 -19.27
C ARG A 13 -13.34 18.40 -17.95
N GLU A 14 -13.63 19.63 -17.53
CA GLU A 14 -13.13 20.18 -16.26
C GLU A 14 -13.59 19.34 -15.06
N ALA A 15 -14.86 18.92 -15.05
CA ALA A 15 -15.39 18.09 -13.99
C ALA A 15 -14.68 16.72 -13.91
N GLN A 16 -14.31 16.14 -15.05
CA GLN A 16 -13.60 14.86 -15.13
C GLN A 16 -12.11 14.98 -14.79
N GLU A 17 -11.45 16.03 -15.28
CA GLU A 17 -10.00 16.20 -15.15
C GLU A 17 -9.60 16.80 -13.78
N LEU A 18 -10.39 17.75 -13.25
CA LEU A 18 -10.04 18.53 -12.06
C LEU A 18 -10.96 18.26 -10.86
N MET A 19 -12.28 18.15 -11.07
CA MET A 19 -13.23 18.06 -9.94
C MET A 19 -13.49 16.64 -9.45
N LEU A 20 -13.01 15.63 -10.17
CA LEU A 20 -13.28 14.23 -9.87
C LEU A 20 -12.66 13.83 -8.53
N ALA A 21 -13.42 13.12 -7.68
CA ALA A 21 -13.00 12.85 -6.30
C ALA A 21 -11.68 12.07 -6.18
N SER A 22 -11.38 11.17 -7.13
CA SER A 22 -10.11 10.42 -7.15
C SER A 22 -8.88 11.29 -7.42
N LYS A 23 -9.06 12.50 -7.96
CA LYS A 23 -7.99 13.49 -8.14
C LYS A 23 -7.79 14.37 -6.89
N ASN A 24 -8.81 14.45 -6.04
CA ASN A 24 -8.85 15.33 -4.86
C ASN A 24 -8.73 14.54 -3.55
N ILE A 25 -7.71 13.69 -3.45
CA ILE A 25 -7.48 12.82 -2.28
C ILE A 25 -6.50 13.41 -1.25
N LEU A 26 -5.72 14.42 -1.65
CA LEU A 26 -4.79 15.17 -0.81
C LEU A 26 -5.37 16.54 -0.46
N GLY A 27 -5.07 17.02 0.73
CA GLY A 27 -5.48 18.34 1.19
C GLY A 27 -4.67 19.43 0.48
N PRO A 28 -5.31 20.50 -0.03
CA PRO A 28 -4.62 21.53 -0.82
C PRO A 28 -3.61 22.37 -0.02
N LYS A 29 -3.77 22.41 1.31
CA LYS A 29 -2.93 23.23 2.21
C LYS A 29 -1.60 22.57 2.53
N ASP A 30 -1.65 21.30 2.94
CA ASP A 30 -0.52 20.60 3.57
C ASP A 30 -0.12 19.31 2.81
N GLY A 31 -0.82 18.98 1.71
CA GLY A 31 -0.55 17.76 0.93
C GLY A 31 -0.92 16.44 1.64
N GLU A 32 -1.45 16.50 2.86
CA GLU A 32 -1.82 15.31 3.63
C GLU A 32 -3.08 14.63 3.06
N PRO A 33 -3.17 13.29 3.10
CA PRO A 33 -4.34 12.58 2.61
C PRO A 33 -5.58 12.91 3.45
N ILE A 34 -6.62 13.43 2.80
CA ILE A 34 -7.88 13.79 3.45
C ILE A 34 -8.87 12.63 3.53
N ILE A 35 -8.62 11.56 2.77
CA ILE A 35 -9.50 10.39 2.69
C ILE A 35 -9.20 9.33 3.76
N ASN A 36 -9.18 9.76 5.02
CA ASN A 36 -9.02 8.84 6.13
C ASN A 36 -10.23 7.89 6.25
N PRO A 37 -10.01 6.60 6.58
CA PRO A 37 -11.10 5.64 6.74
C PRO A 37 -12.08 6.07 7.84
N SER A 38 -13.36 5.80 7.60
CA SER A 38 -14.43 6.04 8.57
C SER A 38 -14.34 5.10 9.78
N GLN A 39 -15.14 5.37 10.82
CA GLN A 39 -15.09 4.64 12.09
C GLN A 39 -15.32 3.13 11.92
N ASP A 40 -16.28 2.73 11.08
CA ASP A 40 -16.61 1.31 10.87
C ASP A 40 -15.49 0.57 10.14
N ILE A 41 -14.85 1.23 9.17
CA ILE A 41 -13.68 0.68 8.47
C ILE A 41 -12.53 0.49 9.46
N ILE A 42 -12.28 1.48 10.31
CA ILE A 42 -11.26 1.39 11.37
C ILE A 42 -11.58 0.21 12.31
N LEU A 43 -12.84 0.03 12.69
CA LEU A 43 -13.24 -1.09 13.56
C LEU A 43 -13.04 -2.45 12.88
N GLY A 44 -13.36 -2.56 11.59
CA GLY A 44 -13.12 -3.77 10.81
C GLY A 44 -11.63 -4.11 10.72
N LEU A 45 -10.78 -3.11 10.42
CA LEU A 45 -9.33 -3.28 10.37
C LEU A 45 -8.73 -3.60 11.75
N TYR A 46 -9.25 -2.98 12.80
CA TYR A 46 -8.89 -3.29 14.18
C TYR A 46 -9.17 -4.77 14.46
N TYR A 47 -10.40 -5.24 14.20
CA TYR A 47 -10.79 -6.64 14.41
C TYR A 47 -9.96 -7.62 13.58
N LEU A 48 -9.69 -7.27 12.33
CA LEU A 48 -8.87 -8.06 11.41
C LEU A 48 -7.42 -8.22 11.89
N THR A 49 -6.89 -7.23 12.61
CA THR A 49 -5.49 -7.24 13.10
C THR A 49 -5.33 -7.72 14.54
N ILE A 50 -6.42 -8.10 15.21
CA ILE A 50 -6.37 -8.70 16.54
C ILE A 50 -5.54 -9.98 16.48
N GLU A 51 -4.67 -10.14 17.46
CA GLU A 51 -3.91 -11.36 17.69
C GLU A 51 -4.23 -11.89 19.08
N LYS A 52 -4.39 -13.20 19.20
CA LYS A 52 -4.65 -13.88 20.47
C LYS A 52 -3.74 -15.09 20.58
N ALA A 53 -3.12 -15.25 21.75
CA ALA A 53 -2.39 -16.47 22.07
C ALA A 53 -3.37 -17.63 22.36
N ASN A 54 -2.87 -18.86 22.25
CA ASN A 54 -3.59 -20.10 22.59
C ASN A 54 -4.89 -20.29 21.79
N GLN A 55 -4.90 -19.86 20.52
CA GLN A 55 -6.01 -20.12 19.62
C GLN A 55 -5.98 -21.57 19.08
N LYS A 56 -7.12 -22.03 18.56
CA LYS A 56 -7.26 -23.34 17.92
C LYS A 56 -6.30 -23.44 16.73
N ASN A 57 -5.51 -24.51 16.68
CA ASN A 57 -4.53 -24.78 15.61
C ASN A 57 -3.45 -23.68 15.45
N GLU A 58 -3.06 -23.05 16.55
CA GLU A 58 -1.97 -22.08 16.58
C GLU A 58 -0.61 -22.70 16.19
N GLY A 59 0.11 -21.99 15.33
CA GLY A 59 1.41 -22.41 14.79
C GLY A 59 1.34 -23.50 13.75
N LYS A 60 0.14 -23.81 13.23
CA LYS A 60 -0.01 -24.74 12.11
C LYS A 60 0.54 -24.14 10.82
N PHE A 61 1.23 -24.98 10.06
CA PHE A 61 1.77 -24.65 8.74
C PHE A 61 0.72 -24.83 7.65
N TYR A 62 0.68 -23.90 6.70
CA TYR A 62 -0.06 -24.00 5.46
C TYR A 62 0.88 -23.72 4.27
N PRO A 63 0.84 -24.51 3.19
CA PRO A 63 1.75 -24.33 2.05
C PRO A 63 1.36 -23.17 1.14
N SER A 64 0.11 -22.72 1.14
CA SER A 64 -0.36 -21.60 0.31
C SER A 64 -1.39 -20.73 1.02
N PHE A 65 -1.52 -19.49 0.55
CA PHE A 65 -2.55 -18.56 1.03
C PHE A 65 -3.97 -19.13 0.84
N ASN A 66 -4.22 -19.82 -0.28
CA ASN A 66 -5.53 -20.40 -0.58
C ASN A 66 -5.89 -21.52 0.38
N GLU A 67 -4.94 -22.38 0.77
CA GLU A 67 -5.18 -23.44 1.75
C GLU A 67 -5.43 -22.88 3.16
N MET A 68 -4.72 -21.81 3.53
CA MET A 68 -5.02 -21.09 4.78
C MET A 68 -6.45 -20.52 4.74
N MET A 69 -6.87 -19.91 3.63
CA MET A 69 -8.23 -19.39 3.48
C MET A 69 -9.28 -20.50 3.54
N LEU A 70 -9.02 -21.65 2.91
CA LEU A 70 -9.90 -22.82 3.00
C LEU A 70 -10.04 -23.31 4.45
N ALA A 71 -8.95 -23.33 5.22
CA ALA A 71 -8.98 -23.70 6.64
C ALA A 71 -9.79 -22.69 7.48
N TYR A 72 -9.71 -21.40 7.14
CA TYR A 72 -10.49 -20.34 7.76
C TYR A 72 -11.99 -20.48 7.45
N GLU A 73 -12.36 -20.68 6.19
CA GLU A 73 -13.75 -20.88 5.74
C GLU A 73 -14.39 -22.10 6.40
N ASN A 74 -13.62 -23.18 6.57
CA ASN A 74 -14.05 -24.39 7.27
C ASN A 74 -13.99 -24.28 8.80
N LYS A 75 -13.71 -23.09 9.37
CA LYS A 75 -13.65 -22.83 10.83
C LYS A 75 -12.64 -23.69 11.58
N TYR A 76 -11.58 -24.14 10.91
CA TYR A 76 -10.45 -24.81 11.57
C TYR A 76 -9.54 -23.81 12.28
N ILE A 77 -9.46 -22.58 11.77
CA ILE A 77 -8.69 -21.45 12.30
C ILE A 77 -9.55 -20.19 12.30
N ASN A 78 -9.20 -19.23 13.16
CA ASN A 78 -9.86 -17.92 13.26
C ASN A 78 -8.95 -16.80 12.73
N LEU A 79 -9.51 -15.62 12.47
CA LEU A 79 -8.75 -14.43 12.03
C LEU A 79 -7.56 -14.09 12.93
N ALA A 80 -7.74 -14.21 14.24
CA ALA A 80 -6.72 -13.91 15.26
C ALA A 80 -5.73 -15.05 15.53
N THR A 81 -5.84 -16.19 14.82
CA THR A 81 -4.97 -17.35 15.01
C THR A 81 -3.64 -17.12 14.32
N ARG A 82 -2.54 -17.37 15.03
CA ARG A 82 -1.17 -17.30 14.48
C ARG A 82 -0.89 -18.56 13.66
N VAL A 83 -0.52 -18.39 12.40
CA VAL A 83 -0.27 -19.46 11.43
C VAL A 83 1.05 -19.20 10.69
N VAL A 84 1.62 -20.25 10.13
CA VAL A 84 2.89 -20.19 9.40
C VAL A 84 2.64 -20.43 7.92
N LEU A 85 3.22 -19.57 7.09
CA LEU A 85 3.24 -19.69 5.63
C LEU A 85 4.69 -19.71 5.14
N PRO A 86 4.97 -20.34 3.99
CA PRO A 86 6.26 -20.14 3.32
C PRO A 86 6.33 -18.73 2.74
N VAL A 87 7.50 -18.09 2.83
CA VAL A 87 7.73 -16.72 2.34
C VAL A 87 7.41 -16.62 0.84
N SER A 88 7.73 -17.65 0.07
CA SER A 88 7.43 -17.74 -1.36
C SER A 88 5.93 -17.69 -1.68
N ALA A 89 5.05 -18.17 -0.79
CA ALA A 89 3.61 -18.15 -1.02
C ALA A 89 3.00 -16.75 -0.93
N LEU A 90 3.66 -15.79 -0.26
CA LEU A 90 3.15 -14.42 -0.11
C LEU A 90 3.27 -13.60 -1.39
N LYS A 91 4.12 -14.01 -2.35
CA LYS A 91 4.40 -13.26 -3.59
C LYS A 91 4.72 -11.77 -3.35
N LYS A 92 5.28 -11.45 -2.17
CA LYS A 92 5.69 -10.09 -1.79
C LYS A 92 7.18 -9.91 -1.98
N ILE A 93 7.53 -8.99 -2.86
CA ILE A 93 8.91 -8.62 -3.21
C ILE A 93 9.60 -8.01 -1.98
N SER A 94 8.87 -7.22 -1.17
CA SER A 94 9.39 -6.56 0.03
C SER A 94 9.95 -7.52 1.08
N ILE A 95 9.43 -8.74 1.16
CA ILE A 95 9.91 -9.78 2.08
C ILE A 95 11.00 -10.62 1.40
N LEU A 96 10.78 -11.04 0.16
CA LEU A 96 11.70 -11.90 -0.59
C LEU A 96 13.10 -11.30 -0.75
N GLN A 97 13.21 -9.97 -0.85
CA GLN A 97 14.52 -9.29 -0.94
C GLN A 97 15.21 -9.11 0.42
N LYS A 98 14.48 -9.20 1.54
CA LYS A 98 14.97 -8.85 2.88
C LYS A 98 15.32 -10.06 3.74
N THR A 99 14.91 -11.26 3.37
CA THR A 99 15.20 -12.47 4.14
C THR A 99 15.33 -13.71 3.27
N ASP A 100 16.32 -14.55 3.62
CA ASP A 100 16.48 -15.90 3.08
C ASP A 100 15.71 -16.95 3.89
N ALA A 101 15.02 -16.53 4.95
CA ALA A 101 14.27 -17.44 5.79
C ALA A 101 13.08 -18.04 5.01
N PRO A 102 12.88 -19.37 5.07
CA PRO A 102 11.85 -20.04 4.27
C PRO A 102 10.42 -19.77 4.77
N TYR A 103 10.25 -19.49 6.06
CA TYR A 103 8.93 -19.41 6.70
C TYR A 103 8.72 -18.09 7.40
N ILE A 104 7.46 -17.66 7.43
CA ILE A 104 7.00 -16.45 8.09
C ILE A 104 5.71 -16.76 8.84
N TYR A 105 5.59 -16.23 10.05
CA TYR A 105 4.36 -16.35 10.83
C TYR A 105 3.67 -15.01 10.98
N SER A 106 2.35 -15.06 10.96
CA SER A 106 1.47 -13.94 11.30
C SER A 106 0.09 -14.47 11.64
N THR A 107 -0.88 -13.59 11.82
CA THR A 107 -2.28 -14.00 11.95
C THR A 107 -2.97 -14.10 10.59
N VAL A 108 -3.99 -14.93 10.48
CA VAL A 108 -4.82 -15.06 9.27
C VAL A 108 -5.32 -13.69 8.80
N GLY A 109 -5.84 -12.87 9.73
CA GLY A 109 -6.36 -11.55 9.39
C GLY A 109 -5.28 -10.58 8.88
N LYS A 110 -4.07 -10.62 9.45
CA LYS A 110 -2.93 -9.83 8.94
C LYS A 110 -2.46 -10.31 7.57
N PHE A 111 -2.49 -11.62 7.29
CA PHE A 111 -2.20 -12.11 5.93
C PHE A 111 -3.23 -11.59 4.93
N ILE A 112 -4.52 -11.58 5.28
CA ILE A 112 -5.59 -11.01 4.44
C ILE A 112 -5.34 -9.51 4.20
N LEU A 113 -5.05 -8.74 5.26
CA LEU A 113 -4.74 -7.32 5.16
C LEU A 113 -3.57 -7.06 4.22
N ASN A 114 -2.47 -7.82 4.39
CA ASN A 114 -1.26 -7.60 3.61
C ASN A 114 -1.39 -8.02 2.15
N ASN A 115 -2.30 -8.93 1.82
CA ASN A 115 -2.63 -9.29 0.45
C ASN A 115 -3.36 -8.16 -0.30
N ALA A 116 -4.03 -7.25 0.41
CA ALA A 116 -4.66 -6.08 -0.20
C ALA A 116 -3.65 -4.99 -0.61
N PHE A 117 -2.44 -5.00 -0.04
CA PHE A 117 -1.39 -4.04 -0.40
C PHE A 117 -0.55 -4.49 -1.60
N PRO A 118 0.07 -3.56 -2.33
CA PRO A 118 1.01 -3.89 -3.41
C PRO A 118 2.12 -4.87 -2.98
N ARG A 119 2.69 -5.59 -3.96
CA ARG A 119 3.69 -6.65 -3.72
C ARG A 119 5.00 -6.11 -3.13
N ASP A 120 5.33 -4.88 -3.44
CA ASP A 120 6.51 -4.13 -3.01
C ASP A 120 6.25 -3.30 -1.73
N PHE A 121 5.01 -3.23 -1.26
CA PHE A 121 4.68 -2.61 0.02
C PHE A 121 5.12 -3.50 1.19
N ASP A 122 5.58 -2.88 2.27
CA ASP A 122 6.05 -3.60 3.45
C ASP A 122 4.91 -4.38 4.12
N PHE A 123 5.27 -5.55 4.64
CA PHE A 123 4.34 -6.39 5.38
C PHE A 123 4.14 -5.81 6.78
N VAL A 124 2.90 -5.56 7.17
CA VAL A 124 2.52 -5.01 8.48
C VAL A 124 2.21 -6.16 9.43
N PHE A 125 3.01 -6.33 10.49
CA PHE A 125 2.85 -7.39 11.50
C PHE A 125 1.97 -6.98 12.69
N GLY A 126 1.69 -5.68 12.85
CA GLY A 126 0.87 -5.14 13.90
C GLY A 126 1.63 -4.13 14.76
N LYS A 127 1.13 -3.91 15.98
CA LYS A 127 1.63 -2.91 16.90
C LYS A 127 2.26 -3.58 18.11
N ARG A 128 3.51 -3.26 18.43
CA ARG A 128 4.21 -3.80 19.60
C ARG A 128 4.47 -2.71 20.62
N VAL A 129 4.41 -3.07 21.90
CA VAL A 129 4.82 -2.21 23.01
C VAL A 129 6.35 -2.28 23.12
N THR A 130 7.01 -1.13 22.98
CA THR A 130 8.48 -1.04 23.11
C THR A 130 8.90 -0.60 24.49
N GLU A 131 8.17 0.37 25.09
CA GLU A 131 8.47 0.89 26.42
C GLU A 131 7.15 1.07 27.19
N LYS A 132 7.17 0.72 28.48
CA LYS A 132 6.12 1.09 29.43
C LYS A 132 6.64 2.27 30.24
N LEU A 133 6.03 3.43 30.07
CA LEU A 133 6.38 4.65 30.80
C LEU A 133 5.34 4.83 31.90
N THR A 134 5.77 4.72 33.14
CA THR A 134 4.94 5.04 34.31
C THR A 134 5.16 6.50 34.65
N SER A 135 4.10 7.30 34.64
CA SER A 135 4.13 8.70 35.06
C SER A 135 3.11 8.88 36.18
N THR A 136 3.55 9.42 37.31
CA THR A 136 2.65 9.72 38.42
C THR A 136 2.01 11.08 38.18
N ASN A 137 0.69 11.15 38.16
CA ASN A 137 -0.01 12.44 38.12
C ASN A 137 0.16 13.19 39.44
N GLU A 138 -0.15 14.50 39.44
CA GLU A 138 -0.12 15.37 40.63
C GLU A 138 -0.99 14.85 41.80
N HIS A 139 -1.89 13.90 41.54
CA HIS A 139 -2.80 13.28 42.50
C HIS A 139 -2.32 11.91 43.02
N GLY A 140 -1.10 11.48 42.69
CA GLY A 140 -0.52 10.21 43.16
C GLY A 140 -1.00 8.97 42.41
N GLU A 141 -1.79 9.13 41.34
CA GLU A 141 -2.21 8.03 40.47
C GLU A 141 -1.12 7.72 39.43
N GLU A 142 -0.75 6.43 39.31
CA GLU A 142 0.18 5.96 38.28
C GLU A 142 -0.52 5.87 36.92
N VAL A 143 -0.20 6.78 36.00
CA VAL A 143 -0.61 6.70 34.60
C VAL A 143 0.45 5.94 33.82
N VAL A 144 0.12 4.73 33.38
CA VAL A 144 0.97 3.93 32.49
C VAL A 144 0.70 4.34 31.05
N SER A 145 1.63 5.06 30.43
CA SER A 145 1.63 5.32 29.00
C SER A 145 2.52 4.30 28.27
N LEU A 146 2.00 3.67 27.22
CA LEU A 146 2.72 2.66 26.45
C LEU A 146 3.27 3.31 25.18
N LYS A 147 4.59 3.32 25.01
CA LYS A 147 5.21 3.69 23.73
C LYS A 147 5.15 2.48 22.82
N THR A 148 4.58 2.68 21.64
CA THR A 148 4.23 1.60 20.72
C THR A 148 4.76 1.87 19.33
N LYS A 149 5.35 0.84 18.71
CA LYS A 149 5.89 0.89 17.35
C LYS A 149 5.08 -0.06 16.45
N ILE A 150 4.93 0.32 15.18
CA ILE A 150 4.40 -0.57 14.14
C ILE A 150 5.57 -1.43 13.66
N ASP A 151 5.41 -2.74 13.73
CA ASP A 151 6.40 -3.69 13.22
C ASP A 151 6.12 -3.93 11.73
N THR A 152 7.12 -3.69 10.88
CA THR A 152 7.06 -3.86 9.42
C THR A 152 8.15 -4.79 8.92
N SER A 153 8.01 -5.32 7.70
CA SER A 153 9.06 -6.12 7.03
C SER A 153 10.36 -5.34 6.82
N GLU A 154 10.32 -4.02 6.88
CA GLU A 154 11.52 -3.21 6.68
C GLU A 154 12.49 -3.28 7.84
N HIS A 155 12.00 -3.24 9.07
CA HIS A 155 12.86 -3.12 10.24
C HIS A 155 12.79 -4.33 11.17
N ASP A 156 11.66 -5.05 11.21
CA ASP A 156 11.36 -6.00 12.27
C ASP A 156 11.20 -7.45 11.77
N ILE A 157 11.47 -7.70 10.48
CA ILE A 157 11.28 -9.00 9.81
C ILE A 157 11.91 -10.19 10.53
N LYS A 158 13.11 -10.03 11.11
CA LYS A 158 13.85 -11.11 11.78
C LYS A 158 13.09 -11.75 12.94
N ARG A 159 12.11 -11.05 13.53
CA ARG A 159 11.27 -11.56 14.64
C ARG A 159 10.15 -12.48 14.17
N TYR A 160 9.75 -12.36 12.91
CA TYR A 160 8.56 -13.00 12.34
C TYR A 160 8.88 -14.15 11.39
N VAL A 161 10.17 -14.48 11.24
CA VAL A 161 10.65 -15.51 10.32
C VAL A 161 11.18 -16.73 11.07
N PHE A 162 11.06 -17.89 10.43
CA PHE A 162 11.59 -19.15 10.92
C PHE A 162 12.47 -19.84 9.88
N ASN A 163 13.44 -20.59 10.38
CA ASN A 163 14.38 -21.38 9.59
C ASN A 163 13.88 -22.83 9.44
N TYR A 164 14.54 -23.58 8.56
CA TYR A 164 14.29 -25.01 8.43
C TYR A 164 14.57 -25.74 9.75
N GLY A 165 13.69 -26.69 10.11
CA GLY A 165 13.81 -27.49 11.32
C GLY A 165 13.29 -26.84 12.61
N ASP A 166 12.84 -25.58 12.56
CA ASP A 166 12.26 -24.90 13.71
C ASP A 166 10.92 -25.52 14.15
N ASN A 167 10.73 -25.68 15.47
CA ASN A 167 9.43 -26.03 16.01
C ASN A 167 8.53 -24.78 16.08
N PHE A 168 7.67 -24.62 15.06
CA PHE A 168 6.79 -23.47 14.92
C PHE A 168 5.90 -23.25 16.15
N THR A 169 5.29 -24.30 16.68
CA THR A 169 4.36 -24.19 17.81
C THR A 169 5.07 -23.73 19.09
N ALA A 170 6.28 -24.22 19.35
CA ALA A 170 7.07 -23.80 20.51
C ALA A 170 7.48 -22.32 20.40
N LYS A 171 8.06 -21.92 19.26
CA LYS A 171 8.50 -20.53 19.03
C LYS A 171 7.33 -19.54 19.07
N ILE A 172 6.18 -19.89 18.53
CA ILE A 172 5.00 -19.01 18.54
C ILE A 172 4.43 -18.88 19.96
N LYS A 173 4.52 -19.91 20.80
CA LYS A 173 4.10 -19.79 22.21
C LYS A 173 4.99 -18.85 23.01
N GLU A 174 6.28 -18.81 22.72
CA GLU A 174 7.24 -17.88 23.34
C GLU A 174 7.13 -16.46 22.77
N ALA A 175 6.60 -16.29 21.55
CA ALA A 175 6.45 -15.00 20.91
C ALA A 175 5.37 -14.13 21.58
N ASP A 176 5.71 -12.86 21.81
CA ASP A 176 4.79 -11.83 22.30
C ASP A 176 3.60 -11.63 21.35
N VAL A 177 2.46 -11.25 21.93
CA VAL A 177 1.25 -10.93 21.17
C VAL A 177 1.31 -9.48 20.70
N ASN A 178 1.13 -9.24 19.39
CA ASN A 178 1.01 -7.87 18.89
C ASN A 178 -0.38 -7.32 19.22
N LEU A 179 -0.40 -6.04 19.57
CA LEU A 179 -1.63 -5.27 19.68
C LEU A 179 -2.23 -5.02 18.28
N PRO A 180 -3.57 -4.92 18.21
CA PRO A 180 -4.26 -4.52 17.00
C PRO A 180 -3.92 -3.08 16.58
N LEU A 181 -4.16 -2.77 15.31
CA LEU A 181 -3.94 -1.44 14.74
C LEU A 181 -5.09 -0.51 15.10
N ASN A 182 -4.79 0.65 15.71
CA ASN A 182 -5.81 1.67 15.99
C ASN A 182 -5.86 2.70 14.86
N LYS A 183 -6.78 3.68 14.97
CA LYS A 183 -6.96 4.78 14.02
C LYS A 183 -5.65 5.48 13.65
N LYS A 184 -4.78 5.76 14.62
CA LYS A 184 -3.52 6.49 14.39
C LYS A 184 -2.56 5.68 13.53
N GLU A 185 -2.43 4.39 13.78
CA GLU A 185 -1.54 3.50 13.03
C GLU A 185 -2.06 3.24 11.62
N ILE A 186 -3.37 3.05 11.47
CA ILE A 186 -4.00 2.92 10.16
C ILE A 186 -3.78 4.19 9.33
N ALA A 187 -3.99 5.37 9.92
CA ALA A 187 -3.72 6.63 9.23
C ALA A 187 -2.24 6.76 8.79
N LYS A 188 -1.29 6.31 9.60
CA LYS A 188 0.13 6.27 9.23
C LYS A 188 0.41 5.31 8.07
N ILE A 189 -0.20 4.13 8.07
CA ILE A 189 -0.07 3.16 6.97
C ILE A 189 -0.64 3.75 5.68
N VAL A 190 -1.83 4.35 5.75
CA VAL A 190 -2.47 5.04 4.62
C VAL A 190 -1.57 6.15 4.08
N ARG A 191 -1.00 6.98 4.97
CA ARG A 191 -0.04 8.02 4.59
C ARG A 191 1.19 7.45 3.89
N ASN A 192 1.79 6.40 4.42
CA ASN A 192 2.96 5.76 3.82
C ASN A 192 2.64 5.20 2.41
N ILE A 193 1.44 4.67 2.20
CA ILE A 193 0.99 4.25 0.86
C ILE A 193 0.96 5.45 -0.10
N TYR A 194 0.41 6.60 0.33
CA TYR A 194 0.41 7.80 -0.51
C TYR A 194 1.82 8.32 -0.79
N GLU A 195 2.67 8.41 0.23
CA GLU A 195 4.05 8.88 0.10
C GLU A 195 4.93 7.96 -0.76
N LYS A 196 4.56 6.68 -0.91
CA LYS A 196 5.32 5.69 -1.69
C LYS A 196 4.82 5.50 -3.11
N TYR A 197 3.52 5.68 -3.35
CA TYR A 197 2.88 5.34 -4.62
C TYR A 197 2.25 6.51 -5.36
N VAL A 198 2.04 7.65 -4.71
CA VAL A 198 1.48 8.83 -5.35
C VAL A 198 2.61 9.84 -5.57
N PRO A 199 3.11 9.98 -6.81
CA PRO A 199 4.15 10.95 -7.10
C PRO A 199 3.58 12.36 -6.93
N ILE A 200 4.15 13.12 -5.99
CA ILE A 200 3.80 14.53 -5.75
C ILE A 200 4.81 15.38 -6.51
N VAL A 201 4.56 15.57 -7.80
CA VAL A 201 5.40 16.36 -8.71
C VAL A 201 4.56 17.50 -9.27
N ASN A 202 5.17 18.67 -9.48
CA ASN A 202 4.47 19.81 -10.06
C ASN A 202 4.07 19.53 -11.51
N ILE A 203 2.84 19.89 -11.87
CA ILE A 203 2.29 19.64 -13.20
C ILE A 203 3.04 20.41 -14.30
N GLU A 204 3.59 21.57 -13.95
CA GLU A 204 4.40 22.37 -14.87
C GLU A 204 5.68 21.65 -15.29
N ASP A 205 6.39 21.05 -14.33
CA ASP A 205 7.63 20.32 -14.60
C ASP A 205 7.37 19.06 -15.44
N ILE A 206 6.26 18.36 -15.17
CA ILE A 206 5.81 17.23 -16.00
C ILE A 206 5.50 17.71 -17.43
N SER A 207 4.82 18.85 -17.59
CA SER A 207 4.51 19.42 -18.90
C SER A 207 5.77 19.74 -19.70
N GLN A 208 6.80 20.29 -19.06
CA GLN A 208 8.09 20.55 -19.71
C GLN A 208 8.77 19.26 -20.18
N VAL A 209 8.67 18.17 -19.42
CA VAL A 209 9.18 16.85 -19.83
C VAL A 209 8.37 16.31 -21.00
N ILE A 210 7.04 16.35 -20.94
CA ILE A 210 6.15 15.89 -22.01
C ILE A 210 6.43 16.63 -23.33
N ASN A 211 6.62 17.95 -23.29
CA ASN A 211 6.91 18.75 -24.48
C ASN A 211 8.24 18.40 -25.16
N LYS A 212 9.16 17.75 -24.44
CA LYS A 212 10.46 17.31 -24.98
C LYS A 212 10.41 15.88 -25.53
N ILE A 213 9.35 15.12 -25.28
CA ILE A 213 9.25 13.70 -25.64
C ILE A 213 8.61 13.56 -27.02
N ASP A 214 9.33 12.88 -27.93
CA ASP A 214 8.82 12.39 -29.21
C ASP A 214 8.86 10.86 -29.29
N LYS A 215 8.19 10.27 -30.30
CA LYS A 215 8.15 8.80 -30.54
C LYS A 215 9.51 8.10 -30.51
N THR A 216 10.58 8.79 -30.91
CA THR A 216 11.94 8.27 -30.98
C THR A 216 12.75 8.48 -29.70
N GLN A 217 12.24 9.24 -28.75
CA GLN A 217 12.95 9.67 -27.53
C GLN A 217 12.37 9.05 -26.24
N LEU A 218 11.46 8.10 -26.37
CA LEU A 218 10.84 7.37 -25.26
C LEU A 218 11.84 6.67 -24.33
N ASP A 219 13.04 6.38 -24.82
CA ASP A 219 14.14 5.81 -24.03
C ASP A 219 14.78 6.84 -23.08
N LYS A 220 14.77 8.13 -23.44
CA LYS A 220 15.30 9.22 -22.60
C LYS A 220 14.34 9.66 -21.49
N LEU A 221 13.13 9.11 -21.48
CA LEU A 221 12.07 9.49 -20.55
C LEU A 221 12.49 9.28 -19.08
N HIS A 222 13.27 8.23 -18.82
CA HIS A 222 13.79 7.94 -17.50
C HIS A 222 14.77 9.03 -17.03
N GLU A 223 15.68 9.48 -17.90
CA GLU A 223 16.65 10.53 -17.58
C GLU A 223 15.96 11.87 -17.32
N LEU A 224 15.02 12.26 -18.19
CA LEU A 224 14.27 13.50 -18.05
C LEU A 224 13.42 13.52 -16.77
N CYS A 225 12.84 12.38 -16.40
CA CYS A 225 12.04 12.28 -15.19
C CYS A 225 12.90 12.22 -13.91
N SER A 226 14.15 11.77 -13.98
CA SER A 226 15.06 11.76 -12.82
C SER A 226 15.39 13.16 -12.30
N GLU A 227 15.39 14.17 -13.18
CA GLU A 227 15.71 15.56 -12.84
C GLU A 227 14.55 16.30 -12.14
N LEU A 228 13.34 15.76 -12.24
CA LEU A 228 12.15 16.34 -11.63
C LEU A 228 12.27 16.35 -10.10
N LYS A 229 11.66 17.36 -9.47
CA LYS A 229 11.66 17.52 -8.02
C LYS A 229 10.31 17.15 -7.41
N ASP A 230 10.36 16.56 -6.23
CA ASP A 230 9.18 16.34 -5.40
C ASP A 230 8.74 17.65 -4.70
N PHE A 231 7.58 17.60 -4.03
CA PHE A 231 7.08 18.72 -3.22
C PHE A 231 8.06 19.20 -2.12
N ASN A 232 8.92 18.31 -1.63
CA ASN A 232 9.91 18.63 -0.61
C ASN A 232 11.22 19.20 -1.19
N GLY A 233 11.33 19.29 -2.52
CA GLY A 233 12.50 19.78 -3.25
C GLY A 233 13.59 18.73 -3.49
N ASN A 234 13.37 17.46 -3.13
CA ASN A 234 14.27 16.35 -3.43
C ASN A 234 14.12 15.91 -4.89
N LYS A 235 15.17 15.34 -5.47
CA LYS A 235 15.09 14.79 -6.83
C LYS A 235 14.32 13.48 -6.82
N LEU A 236 13.57 13.22 -7.90
CA LEU A 236 12.88 11.95 -8.08
C LEU A 236 13.82 10.75 -8.19
N GLU A 237 15.09 10.95 -8.54
CA GLU A 237 16.13 9.92 -8.51
C GLU A 237 16.26 9.23 -7.13
N ASP A 238 16.05 9.99 -6.05
CA ASP A 238 16.13 9.47 -4.68
C ASP A 238 14.96 8.52 -4.36
N ASN A 239 13.83 8.66 -5.06
CA ASN A 239 12.64 7.81 -4.92
C ASN A 239 12.36 7.05 -6.22
N ARG A 240 13.09 5.94 -6.41
CA ARG A 240 13.00 5.06 -7.60
C ARG A 240 11.57 4.62 -7.92
N ILE A 241 10.73 4.40 -6.91
CA ILE A 241 9.35 3.93 -7.11
C ILE A 241 8.52 5.03 -7.79
N HIS A 242 8.65 6.28 -7.35
CA HIS A 242 7.96 7.40 -7.98
C HIS A 242 8.40 7.62 -9.42
N LEU A 243 9.71 7.52 -9.67
CA LEU A 243 10.27 7.63 -11.01
C LEU A 243 9.72 6.54 -11.93
N GLU A 244 9.78 5.27 -11.52
CA GLU A 244 9.27 4.14 -12.31
C GLU A 244 7.77 4.27 -12.59
N LEU A 245 6.97 4.66 -11.59
CA LEU A 245 5.53 4.86 -11.75
C LEU A 245 5.21 5.98 -12.73
N LEU A 246 5.89 7.12 -12.62
CA LEU A 246 5.69 8.27 -13.50
C LEU A 246 6.11 7.94 -14.94
N VAL A 247 7.28 7.31 -15.11
CA VAL A 247 7.77 6.83 -16.41
C VAL A 247 6.78 5.87 -17.04
N ARG A 248 6.31 4.89 -16.27
CA ARG A 248 5.32 3.90 -16.73
C ARG A 248 4.01 4.56 -17.13
N LEU A 249 3.49 5.48 -16.32
CA LEU A 249 2.23 6.16 -16.58
C LEU A 249 2.30 7.00 -17.86
N ILE A 250 3.37 7.77 -18.06
CA ILE A 250 3.55 8.55 -19.29
C ILE A 250 3.63 7.62 -20.50
N LYS A 251 4.37 6.50 -20.41
CA LYS A 251 4.45 5.50 -21.48
C LYS A 251 3.08 4.90 -21.82
N GLU A 252 2.32 4.47 -20.81
CA GLU A 252 0.99 3.89 -21.00
C GLU A 252 0.01 4.88 -21.65
N GLU A 253 -0.02 6.13 -21.19
CA GLU A 253 -0.88 7.17 -21.77
C GLU A 253 -0.46 7.55 -23.19
N PHE A 254 0.84 7.64 -23.46
CA PHE A 254 1.33 7.91 -24.82
C PHE A 254 0.90 6.82 -25.81
N LEU A 255 1.00 5.54 -25.40
CA LEU A 255 0.54 4.41 -26.20
C LEU A 255 -0.97 4.44 -26.43
N LYS A 256 -1.78 4.72 -25.40
CA LYS A 256 -3.24 4.85 -25.55
C LYS A 256 -3.64 5.93 -26.54
N ILE A 257 -2.98 7.09 -26.47
CA ILE A 257 -3.23 8.20 -27.41
C ILE A 257 -2.89 7.75 -28.82
N GLN A 258 -1.74 7.10 -29.00
CA GLN A 258 -1.32 6.58 -30.29
C GLN A 258 -2.34 5.61 -30.89
N ASP A 259 -2.83 4.63 -30.11
CA ASP A 259 -3.85 3.67 -30.54
C ASP A 259 -5.15 4.36 -30.97
N GLN A 260 -5.59 5.40 -30.23
CA GLN A 260 -6.78 6.18 -30.58
C GLN A 260 -6.61 6.97 -31.88
N TYR A 261 -5.41 7.51 -32.15
CA TYR A 261 -5.12 8.20 -33.40
C TYR A 261 -5.16 7.24 -34.60
N PHE A 262 -4.51 6.07 -34.48
CA PHE A 262 -4.52 5.07 -35.56
C PHE A 262 -5.93 4.52 -35.85
N ALA A 263 -6.73 4.27 -34.81
CA ALA A 263 -8.12 3.83 -34.99
C ALA A 263 -8.99 4.88 -35.73
N LYS A 264 -8.77 6.18 -35.46
CA LYS A 264 -9.47 7.26 -36.17
C LYS A 264 -9.02 7.44 -37.61
N ASP A 265 -7.73 7.23 -37.89
CA ASP A 265 -7.21 7.29 -39.25
C ASP A 265 -7.81 6.15 -40.09
N GLU A 266 -7.93 4.94 -39.56
CA GLU A 266 -8.62 3.82 -40.23
C GLU A 266 -10.11 4.12 -40.48
N GLU A 267 -10.86 4.62 -39.49
CA GLU A 267 -12.27 5.03 -39.67
C GLU A 267 -12.43 6.17 -40.70
N SER A 268 -11.45 7.06 -40.83
CA SER A 268 -11.46 8.13 -41.83
C SER A 268 -11.25 7.60 -43.25
N ILE A 269 -10.41 6.57 -43.42
CA ILE A 269 -10.12 5.92 -44.69
C ILE A 269 -11.37 5.14 -45.16
N PHE A 270 -12.08 4.47 -44.25
CA PHE A 270 -13.34 3.78 -44.58
C PHE A 270 -14.48 4.74 -44.94
N ASN A 271 -14.54 5.92 -44.31
CA ASN A 271 -15.56 6.93 -44.63
C ASN A 271 -15.30 7.71 -45.93
N HIS A 272 -14.09 7.65 -46.50
CA HIS A 272 -13.77 8.25 -47.80
C HIS A 272 -13.91 7.29 -49.00
N GLN A 273 -14.24 6.02 -48.77
CA GLN A 273 -14.50 5.04 -49.85
C GLN A 273 -15.98 4.90 -50.27
N TYR A 274 -16.89 5.62 -49.62
CA TYR A 274 -18.32 5.61 -49.94
C TYR A 274 -18.87 7.01 -50.23
N TRP A 275 -18.29 7.70 -51.22
CA TRP A 275 -18.91 8.84 -51.92
C TRP A 275 -18.54 8.79 -53.39
#